data_AF-A0A1S4B4L1-F1
#
_entry.id   AF-A0A1S4B4L1-F1
#
_cell.length_a   1.000
_cell.length_b   1.000
_cell.length_c   1.000
_cell.angle_alpha   90.00
_cell.angle_beta   90.00
_cell.angle_gamma   90.00
#
_symmetry.space_group_name_H-M   'P 1'
#
loop_
_entity.id
_entity.type
_entity.pdbx_description
1 polymer ?
#
loop_
_entity_poly.entity_id
_entity_poly.type
_entity_poly.pdbx_seq_one_letter_code
_entity_poly.pdbx_strand_id
1 'polypeptide(L)'
;MQGDLRGLKTLIQQESKSAYFIHYFAHQLQLTLVAVSKKCLEVGELVLLVSNVLNIMGGSFKLMDDLRESQAEKVQEVLDMGELETGRGLNQELGLARAADTRWGSHYKSFKNFISMFGSIIDVLDTIVVDARTLEERAKAKGYLSTCQTFEVAFMLHLMRDVLGITNELNTSLQKKEQDIANAILLVEVAKRRLQKLREEE
;
A
#
# COMPACT_ATOMS: atom_id res chain seq x y z
N MET A 1 -17.10 2.61 11.31
CA MET A 1 -17.11 2.86 12.77
C MET A 1 -18.48 2.47 13.30
N GLN A 2 -18.62 1.24 13.78
CA GLN A 2 -19.77 0.80 14.56
C GLN A 2 -19.15 0.31 15.86
N GLY A 3 -18.99 1.23 16.81
CA GLY A 3 -18.61 0.90 18.17
C GLY A 3 -19.86 0.60 19.00
N ASP A 4 -19.66 0.09 20.22
CA ASP A 4 -20.70 -0.24 21.20
C ASP A 4 -21.59 0.95 21.63
N LEU A 5 -21.11 2.17 21.39
CA LEU A 5 -21.88 3.39 21.62
C LEU A 5 -22.66 3.72 20.36
N ARG A 6 -23.99 3.92 20.49
CA ARG A 6 -24.88 4.44 19.44
C ARG A 6 -24.13 5.53 18.67
N GLY A 7 -23.77 5.27 17.41
CA GLY A 7 -22.75 6.06 16.71
C GLY A 7 -23.07 7.55 16.68
N LEU A 8 -22.05 8.40 16.52
CA LEU A 8 -22.17 9.88 16.54
C LEU A 8 -23.34 10.41 15.70
N LYS A 9 -23.62 9.80 14.54
CA LYS A 9 -24.80 10.08 13.72
C LYS A 9 -26.11 9.98 14.50
N THR A 10 -26.30 8.89 15.24
CA THR A 10 -27.51 8.63 16.03
C THR A 10 -27.69 9.67 17.13
N LEU A 11 -26.60 10.08 17.80
CA LEU A 11 -26.64 11.13 18.82
C LEU A 11 -27.04 12.48 18.22
N ILE A 12 -26.43 12.88 17.10
CA ILE A 12 -26.77 14.13 16.39
C ILE A 12 -28.23 14.13 15.92
N GLN A 13 -28.72 13.00 15.42
CA GLN A 13 -30.11 12.87 14.95
C GLN A 13 -31.15 12.86 16.09
N GLN A 14 -30.75 12.49 17.32
CA GLN A 14 -31.61 12.61 18.50
C GLN A 14 -31.80 14.06 18.92
N GLU A 15 -30.76 14.89 18.81
CA GLU A 15 -30.83 16.33 19.13
C GLU A 15 -31.44 17.16 17.99
N SER A 16 -31.19 16.78 16.74
CA SER A 16 -31.74 17.46 15.56
C SER A 16 -32.21 16.45 14.51
N LYS A 17 -33.52 16.23 14.47
CA LYS A 17 -34.16 15.33 13.49
C LYS A 17 -33.93 15.76 12.03
N SER A 18 -33.66 17.04 11.80
CA SER A 18 -33.42 17.62 10.46
C SER A 18 -31.93 17.65 10.08
N ALA A 19 -31.02 17.17 10.94
CA ALA A 19 -29.60 17.15 10.63
C ALA A 19 -29.27 16.15 9.51
N TYR A 20 -28.66 16.64 8.45
CA TYR A 20 -28.14 15.81 7.35
C TYR A 20 -26.73 15.33 7.69
N PHE A 21 -26.53 14.01 7.63
CA PHE A 21 -25.22 13.40 7.82
C PHE A 21 -24.70 12.91 6.47
N ILE A 22 -23.63 13.55 5.98
CA ILE A 22 -22.93 13.13 4.77
C ILE A 22 -21.68 12.35 5.19
N HIS A 23 -21.57 11.10 4.74
CA HIS A 23 -20.35 10.33 4.96
C HIS A 23 -19.20 10.90 4.14
N TYR A 24 -18.01 10.88 4.71
CA TYR A 24 -16.81 11.36 4.06
C TYR A 24 -16.47 10.54 2.80
N PHE A 25 -16.32 11.19 1.64
CA PHE A 25 -16.10 10.52 0.34
C PHE A 25 -14.87 9.61 0.34
N ALA A 26 -13.78 10.05 0.96
CA ALA A 26 -12.56 9.25 1.09
C ALA A 26 -12.78 7.97 1.91
N HIS A 27 -13.67 8.02 2.91
CA HIS A 27 -14.04 6.83 3.68
C HIS A 27 -14.90 5.86 2.85
N GLN A 28 -15.84 6.37 2.05
CA GLN A 28 -16.64 5.53 1.16
C GLN A 28 -15.76 4.82 0.13
N LEU A 29 -14.83 5.56 -0.48
CA LEU A 29 -13.83 4.99 -1.40
C LEU A 29 -13.04 3.85 -0.72
N GLN A 30 -12.53 4.08 0.49
CA GLN A 30 -11.79 3.06 1.23
C GLN A 30 -12.63 1.80 1.51
N LEU A 31 -13.90 1.96 1.89
CA LEU A 31 -14.81 0.82 2.11
C LEU A 31 -15.08 0.05 0.82
N THR A 32 -15.27 0.75 -0.30
CA THR A 32 -15.46 0.12 -1.61
C THR A 32 -14.23 -0.70 -2.00
N LEU A 33 -13.02 -0.16 -1.83
CA LEU A 33 -11.79 -0.90 -2.15
C LEU A 33 -11.64 -2.16 -1.30
N VAL A 34 -11.93 -2.09 0.02
CA VAL A 34 -11.94 -3.27 0.90
C VAL A 34 -13.00 -4.28 0.47
N ALA A 35 -14.19 -3.83 0.07
CA ALA A 35 -15.26 -4.73 -0.34
C ALA A 35 -14.94 -5.43 -1.66
N VAL A 36 -14.31 -4.74 -2.62
CA VAL A 36 -13.93 -5.30 -3.91
C VAL A 36 -12.74 -6.24 -3.77
N SER A 37 -11.71 -5.87 -3.02
CA SER A 37 -10.52 -6.69 -2.83
C SER A 37 -10.84 -8.04 -2.17
N LYS A 38 -11.77 -8.06 -1.22
CA LYS A 38 -12.20 -9.30 -0.53
C LYS A 38 -12.86 -10.31 -1.46
N LYS A 39 -13.27 -9.89 -2.66
CA LYS A 39 -13.85 -10.77 -3.68
C LYS A 39 -12.82 -11.35 -4.65
N CYS A 40 -11.56 -10.92 -4.55
CA CYS A 40 -10.48 -11.38 -5.41
C CYS A 40 -9.45 -12.13 -4.55
N LEU A 41 -9.37 -13.45 -4.73
CA LEU A 41 -8.50 -14.31 -3.94
C LEU A 41 -7.03 -13.96 -4.18
N GLU A 42 -6.68 -13.70 -5.45
CA GLU A 42 -5.36 -13.37 -5.94
C GLU A 42 -4.80 -12.12 -5.26
N VAL A 43 -5.64 -11.09 -5.08
CA VAL A 43 -5.28 -9.89 -4.33
C VAL A 43 -5.03 -10.20 -2.86
N GLY A 44 -5.84 -11.08 -2.25
CA GLY A 44 -5.65 -11.51 -0.88
C GLY A 44 -4.34 -12.28 -0.67
N GLU A 45 -4.04 -13.22 -1.56
CA GLU A 45 -2.80 -14.01 -1.54
C GLU A 45 -1.56 -13.12 -1.72
N LEU A 46 -1.63 -12.16 -2.65
CA LEU A 46 -0.56 -11.19 -2.89
C LEU A 46 -0.30 -10.30 -1.67
N VAL A 47 -1.36 -9.77 -1.04
CA VAL A 47 -1.24 -8.96 0.18
C VAL A 47 -0.61 -9.77 1.32
N LEU A 48 -0.99 -11.05 1.45
CA LEU A 48 -0.42 -11.95 2.45
C LEU A 48 1.06 -12.24 2.17
N LEU A 49 1.43 -12.52 0.92
CA LEU A 49 2.81 -12.72 0.50
C LEU A 49 3.68 -11.52 0.86
N VAL A 50 3.28 -10.32 0.41
CA VAL A 50 3.99 -9.06 0.69
C VAL A 50 4.14 -8.87 2.19
N SER A 51 3.08 -9.07 2.97
CA SER A 51 3.13 -8.91 4.43
C SER A 51 4.09 -9.89 5.10
N ASN A 52 4.06 -11.16 4.70
CA ASN A 52 4.91 -12.20 5.28
C ASN A 52 6.39 -11.98 4.97
N VAL A 53 6.71 -11.62 3.73
CA VAL A 53 8.07 -11.32 3.32
C VAL A 53 8.58 -10.08 4.07
N LEU A 54 7.79 -8.99 4.14
CA LEU A 54 8.18 -7.80 4.91
C LEU A 54 8.37 -8.09 6.41
N ASN A 55 7.61 -9.04 6.99
CA ASN A 55 7.83 -9.48 8.38
C ASN A 55 9.18 -10.21 8.53
N ILE A 56 9.60 -11.03 7.55
CA ILE A 56 10.93 -11.66 7.55
C ILE A 56 12.02 -10.58 7.50
N MET A 57 11.84 -9.59 6.63
CA MET A 57 12.78 -8.46 6.52
C MET A 57 12.88 -7.69 7.84
N GLY A 58 11.74 -7.38 8.48
CA GLY A 58 11.71 -6.65 9.75
C GLY A 58 12.27 -7.43 10.95
N GLY A 59 12.34 -8.76 10.87
CA GLY A 59 12.96 -9.62 11.89
C GLY A 59 14.49 -9.67 11.81
N SER A 60 15.09 -9.23 10.70
CA SER A 60 16.54 -9.26 10.50
C SER A 60 17.13 -7.89 10.80
N PHE A 61 17.64 -7.69 12.03
CA PHE A 61 18.19 -6.41 12.50
C PHE A 61 19.30 -5.83 11.60
N LYS A 62 20.20 -6.66 11.07
CA LYS A 62 21.27 -6.22 10.15
C LYS A 62 20.73 -5.63 8.86
N LEU A 63 19.60 -6.15 8.39
CA LEU A 63 19.01 -5.72 7.14
C LEU A 63 18.28 -4.41 7.22
N MET A 64 17.80 -4.01 8.39
CA MET A 64 17.29 -2.64 8.57
C MET A 64 18.41 -1.61 8.34
N ASP A 65 19.65 -1.93 8.71
CA ASP A 65 20.79 -1.02 8.51
C ASP A 65 21.23 -1.01 7.04
N ASP A 66 21.40 -2.17 6.40
CA ASP A 66 21.74 -2.25 4.96
C ASP A 66 20.66 -1.63 4.06
N LEU A 67 19.39 -1.78 4.45
CA LEU A 67 18.22 -1.23 3.74
C LEU A 67 18.07 0.27 3.94
N ARG A 68 18.51 0.82 5.08
CA ARG A 68 18.66 2.27 5.28
C ARG A 68 19.77 2.84 4.43
N GLU A 69 20.89 2.14 4.32
CA GLU A 69 22.05 2.57 3.54
C GLU A 69 21.74 2.57 2.04
N SER A 70 21.15 1.50 1.50
CA SER A 70 20.72 1.43 0.09
C SER A 70 19.61 2.44 -0.26
N GLN A 71 18.70 2.74 0.68
CA GLN A 71 17.72 3.81 0.49
C GLN A 71 18.37 5.19 0.49
N ALA A 72 19.34 5.44 1.36
CA ALA A 72 20.10 6.68 1.38
C ALA A 72 20.88 6.88 0.08
N GLU A 73 21.51 5.84 -0.46
CA GLU A 73 22.23 5.90 -1.75
C GLU A 73 21.29 6.19 -2.92
N LYS A 74 20.15 5.49 -3.04
CA LYS A 74 19.18 5.76 -4.13
C LYS A 74 18.57 7.16 -4.04
N VAL A 75 18.28 7.63 -2.82
CA VAL A 75 17.83 9.01 -2.61
C VAL A 75 18.91 10.00 -3.02
N GLN A 76 20.18 9.72 -2.70
CA GLN A 76 21.31 10.56 -3.05
C GLN A 76 21.53 10.61 -4.57
N GLU A 77 21.49 9.48 -5.28
CA GLU A 77 21.62 9.44 -6.74
C GLU A 77 20.54 10.26 -7.44
N VAL A 78 19.28 10.12 -7.02
CA VAL A 78 18.16 10.83 -7.64
C VAL A 78 18.16 12.33 -7.26
N LEU A 79 18.68 12.68 -6.08
CA LEU A 79 18.98 14.07 -5.72
C LEU A 79 20.10 14.67 -6.58
N ASP A 80 21.17 13.92 -6.84
CA ASP A 80 22.32 14.36 -7.64
C ASP A 80 21.95 14.57 -9.12
N MET A 81 20.95 13.83 -9.62
CA MET A 81 20.35 14.05 -10.94
C MET A 81 19.38 15.24 -10.99
N GLY A 82 19.10 15.90 -9.86
CA GLY A 82 18.20 17.05 -9.77
C GLY A 82 16.72 16.72 -9.91
N GLU A 83 16.35 15.43 -9.82
CA GLU A 83 14.97 14.95 -10.01
C GLU A 83 14.16 14.95 -8.70
N LEU A 84 14.78 15.28 -7.56
CA LEU A 84 14.14 15.36 -6.25
C LEU A 84 14.30 16.74 -5.60
N GLU A 85 13.19 17.27 -5.07
CA GLU A 85 13.20 18.45 -4.20
C GLU A 85 13.47 18.05 -2.75
N THR A 86 14.28 18.85 -2.03
CA THR A 86 14.56 18.65 -0.60
C THR A 86 13.50 19.39 0.24
N GLY A 87 12.95 18.73 1.27
CA GLY A 87 11.92 19.33 2.11
C GLY A 87 11.58 18.48 3.34
N ARG A 88 10.96 19.11 4.35
CA ARG A 88 10.67 18.47 5.65
C ARG A 88 9.62 17.36 5.48
N GLY A 89 10.06 16.10 5.55
CA GLY A 89 9.20 14.91 5.37
C GLY A 89 9.30 14.25 3.99
N LEU A 90 10.09 14.78 3.07
CA LEU A 90 10.45 14.13 1.81
C LEU A 90 11.65 13.20 2.05
N ASN A 91 11.75 12.11 1.28
CA ASN A 91 12.85 11.15 1.32
C ASN A 91 13.07 10.45 2.68
N GLN A 92 12.00 10.32 3.48
CA GLN A 92 12.06 9.53 4.71
C GLN A 92 12.30 8.05 4.41
N GLU A 93 13.03 7.37 5.31
CA GLU A 93 13.17 5.92 5.32
C GLU A 93 11.81 5.27 5.03
N LEU A 94 11.80 4.36 4.05
CA LEU A 94 10.61 3.60 3.72
C LEU A 94 10.35 2.64 4.87
N GLY A 95 9.63 3.11 5.89
CA GLY A 95 9.25 2.26 7.00
C GLY A 95 8.55 1.01 6.47
N LEU A 96 8.92 -0.15 6.98
CA LEU A 96 8.19 -1.42 6.85
C LEU A 96 6.84 -1.32 7.60
N ALA A 97 6.08 -0.26 7.37
CA ALA A 97 4.80 -0.03 8.01
C ALA A 97 3.87 -1.16 7.59
N ARG A 98 3.49 -1.99 8.57
CA ARG A 98 2.49 -3.04 8.42
C ARG A 98 1.23 -2.41 7.84
N ALA A 99 0.75 -2.94 6.72
CA ALA A 99 -0.55 -2.54 6.23
C ALA A 99 -1.60 -2.93 7.26
N ALA A 100 -2.38 -1.98 7.73
CA ALA A 100 -3.54 -2.28 8.54
C ALA A 100 -4.67 -2.68 7.58
N ASP A 101 -5.33 -3.81 7.82
CA ASP A 101 -6.44 -4.38 7.01
C ASP A 101 -7.57 -3.38 6.67
N THR A 102 -7.59 -2.24 7.35
CA THR A 102 -8.62 -1.21 7.25
C THR A 102 -8.26 -0.03 6.34
N ARG A 103 -7.00 0.10 5.85
CA ARG A 103 -6.55 1.28 5.07
C ARG A 103 -5.69 0.91 3.85
N TRP A 104 -6.26 0.99 2.65
CA TRP A 104 -5.61 0.68 1.37
C TRP A 104 -4.49 1.66 1.02
N GLY A 105 -4.53 2.88 1.57
CA GLY A 105 -3.39 3.80 1.49
C GLY A 105 -2.12 3.29 2.18
N SER A 106 -2.24 2.40 3.18
CA SER A 106 -1.07 1.73 3.78
C SER A 106 -0.55 0.61 2.88
N HIS A 107 -1.44 -0.19 2.30
CA HIS A 107 -1.08 -1.19 1.29
C HIS A 107 -0.34 -0.56 0.10
N TYR A 108 -0.79 0.59 -0.41
CA TYR A 108 -0.08 1.30 -1.48
C TYR A 108 1.40 1.55 -1.15
N LYS A 109 1.68 2.05 0.06
CA LYS A 109 3.06 2.26 0.52
C LYS A 109 3.82 0.95 0.64
N SER A 110 3.23 -0.09 1.24
CA SER A 110 3.87 -1.40 1.37
C SER A 110 4.25 -2.00 0.01
N PHE A 111 3.36 -1.93 -0.99
CA PHE A 111 3.63 -2.41 -2.35
C PHE A 111 4.73 -1.60 -3.02
N LYS A 112 4.69 -0.27 -2.93
CA LYS A 112 5.74 0.60 -3.47
C LYS A 112 7.11 0.26 -2.85
N ASN A 113 7.15 0.07 -1.54
CA ASN A 113 8.38 -0.29 -0.81
C ASN A 113 8.87 -1.68 -1.23
N PHE A 114 7.97 -2.66 -1.31
CA PHE A 114 8.29 -4.02 -1.74
C PHE A 114 8.96 -4.03 -3.12
N ILE A 115 8.39 -3.33 -4.10
CA ILE A 115 8.95 -3.21 -5.45
C ILE A 115 10.32 -2.51 -5.41
N SER A 116 10.44 -1.41 -4.67
CA SER A 116 11.69 -0.66 -4.56
C SER A 116 12.84 -1.46 -3.94
N MET A 117 12.51 -2.42 -3.08
CA MET A 117 13.45 -3.26 -2.32
C MET A 117 13.54 -4.68 -2.87
N PHE A 118 12.98 -4.94 -4.06
CA PHE A 118 12.81 -6.30 -4.57
C PHE A 118 14.15 -7.06 -4.65
N GLY A 119 15.22 -6.42 -5.15
CA GLY A 119 16.56 -7.01 -5.18
C GLY A 119 17.04 -7.45 -3.79
N SER A 120 17.02 -6.54 -2.82
CA SER A 120 17.41 -6.85 -1.44
C SER A 120 16.54 -7.94 -0.82
N ILE A 121 15.24 -7.96 -1.10
CA ILE A 121 14.33 -9.02 -0.62
C ILE A 121 14.76 -10.39 -1.15
N ILE A 122 15.13 -10.48 -2.44
CA ILE A 122 15.60 -11.72 -3.06
C ILE A 122 16.89 -12.19 -2.41
N ASP A 123 17.87 -11.30 -2.22
CA ASP A 123 19.17 -11.62 -1.60
C ASP A 123 19.00 -12.17 -0.18
N VAL A 124 18.06 -11.61 0.59
CA VAL A 124 17.75 -12.09 1.94
C VAL A 124 17.11 -13.45 1.95
N LEU A 125 16.10 -13.65 1.09
CA LEU A 125 15.44 -14.93 1.01
C LEU A 125 16.43 -16.02 0.60
N ASP A 126 17.34 -15.73 -0.34
CA ASP A 126 18.39 -16.66 -0.74
C ASP A 126 19.39 -16.95 0.40
N THR A 127 19.83 -15.91 1.11
CA THR A 127 20.69 -16.06 2.30
C THR A 127 20.03 -16.95 3.36
N ILE A 128 18.74 -16.75 3.65
CA ILE A 128 18.00 -17.59 4.61
C ILE A 128 17.88 -19.02 4.10
N VAL A 129 17.71 -19.24 2.79
CA VAL A 129 17.67 -20.60 2.22
C VAL A 129 18.96 -21.36 2.52
N VAL A 130 20.11 -20.69 2.43
CA VAL A 130 21.42 -21.28 2.72
C VAL A 130 21.63 -21.45 4.24
N ASP A 131 21.41 -20.39 5.02
CA ASP A 131 21.86 -20.28 6.41
C ASP A 131 20.83 -20.70 7.46
N ALA A 132 19.59 -21.02 7.07
CA ALA A 132 18.53 -21.38 8.00
C ALA A 132 18.92 -22.56 8.90
N ARG A 133 18.64 -22.39 10.21
CA ARG A 133 18.92 -23.39 11.25
C ARG A 133 17.90 -24.52 11.24
N THR A 134 16.68 -24.22 10.78
CA THR A 134 15.58 -25.19 10.73
C THR A 134 15.13 -25.45 9.30
N LEU A 135 14.65 -26.67 9.05
CA LEU A 135 14.07 -27.03 7.75
C LEU A 135 12.84 -26.19 7.42
N GLU A 136 12.06 -25.82 8.45
CA GLU A 136 10.84 -25.01 8.28
C GLU A 136 11.16 -23.59 7.79
N GLU A 137 12.13 -22.91 8.39
CA GLU A 137 12.58 -21.59 7.94
C GLU A 137 13.12 -21.65 6.51
N ARG A 138 13.96 -22.66 6.21
CA ARG A 138 14.51 -22.88 4.88
C ARG A 138 13.41 -23.07 3.84
N ALA A 139 12.42 -23.94 4.14
CA ALA A 139 11.33 -24.25 3.23
C ALA A 139 10.43 -23.03 2.99
N LYS A 140 10.12 -22.25 4.04
CA LYS A 140 9.36 -21.00 3.91
C LYS A 140 10.09 -19.97 3.05
N ALA A 141 11.37 -19.71 3.32
CA ALA A 141 12.17 -18.76 2.54
C ALA A 141 12.27 -19.19 1.08
N LYS A 142 12.52 -20.49 0.82
CA LYS A 142 12.56 -21.04 -0.54
C LYS A 142 11.22 -20.88 -1.25
N GLY A 143 10.11 -21.14 -0.56
CA GLY A 143 8.76 -20.96 -1.09
C GLY A 143 8.52 -19.51 -1.51
N TYR A 144 8.78 -18.55 -0.62
CA TYR A 144 8.63 -17.13 -0.93
C TYR A 144 9.55 -16.68 -2.07
N LEU A 145 10.80 -17.13 -2.09
CA LEU A 145 11.75 -16.83 -3.15
C LEU A 145 11.21 -17.30 -4.51
N SER A 146 10.79 -18.57 -4.61
CA SER A 146 10.22 -19.12 -5.84
C SER A 146 8.96 -18.38 -6.28
N THR A 147 8.09 -18.02 -5.34
CA THR A 147 6.85 -17.31 -5.63
C THR A 147 7.10 -15.87 -6.09
N CYS A 148 8.02 -15.15 -5.46
CA CYS A 148 8.35 -13.76 -5.86
C CYS A 148 8.93 -13.68 -7.28
N GLN A 149 9.59 -14.75 -7.74
CA GLN A 149 10.21 -14.82 -9.05
C GLN A 149 9.26 -15.26 -10.18
N THR A 150 7.98 -15.52 -9.89
CA THR A 150 7.02 -15.84 -10.95
C THR A 150 6.56 -14.58 -11.67
N PHE A 151 6.24 -14.73 -12.96
CA PHE A 151 5.70 -13.64 -13.75
C PHE A 151 4.37 -13.13 -13.18
N GLU A 152 3.50 -14.04 -12.73
CA GLU A 152 2.19 -13.71 -12.19
C GLU A 152 2.32 -12.78 -10.98
N VAL A 153 3.27 -13.04 -10.07
CA VAL A 153 3.47 -12.20 -8.89
C VAL A 153 4.09 -10.87 -9.27
N ALA A 154 5.08 -10.85 -10.18
CA ALA A 154 5.66 -9.60 -10.67
C ALA A 154 4.59 -8.71 -11.33
N PHE A 155 3.79 -9.28 -12.24
CA PHE A 155 2.69 -8.60 -12.90
C PHE A 155 1.67 -8.08 -11.88
N MET A 156 1.20 -8.92 -10.96
CA MET A 156 0.22 -8.54 -9.95
C MET A 156 0.74 -7.46 -9.00
N LEU A 157 2.02 -7.47 -8.62
CA LEU A 157 2.65 -6.41 -7.81
C LEU A 157 2.58 -5.06 -8.52
N HIS A 158 2.96 -5.02 -9.80
CA HIS A 158 2.92 -3.80 -10.60
C HIS A 158 1.48 -3.33 -10.84
N LEU A 159 0.58 -4.21 -11.29
CA LEU A 159 -0.84 -3.90 -11.48
C LEU A 159 -1.47 -3.32 -10.21
N MET A 160 -1.22 -3.95 -9.05
CA MET A 160 -1.74 -3.46 -7.78
C MET A 160 -1.10 -2.14 -7.36
N ARG A 161 0.18 -1.90 -7.63
CA ARG A 161 0.82 -0.59 -7.40
C ARG A 161 0.14 0.51 -8.22
N ASP A 162 -0.23 0.24 -9.46
CA ASP A 162 -0.90 1.17 -10.37
C ASP A 162 -2.33 1.49 -9.91
N VAL A 163 -3.13 0.46 -9.66
CA VAL A 163 -4.51 0.58 -9.15
C VAL A 163 -4.53 1.33 -7.82
N LEU A 164 -3.63 0.98 -6.90
CA LEU A 164 -3.53 1.63 -5.59
C LEU A 164 -2.98 3.06 -5.69
N GLY A 165 -2.10 3.34 -6.64
CA GLY A 165 -1.60 4.69 -6.92
C GLY A 165 -2.74 5.64 -7.31
N ILE A 166 -3.54 5.26 -8.31
CA ILE A 166 -4.68 6.04 -8.79
C ILE A 166 -5.69 6.29 -7.65
N THR A 167 -6.03 5.24 -6.91
CA THR A 167 -7.04 5.33 -5.85
C THR A 167 -6.52 6.06 -4.60
N ASN A 168 -5.22 5.98 -4.30
CA ASN A 168 -4.61 6.74 -3.23
C ASN A 168 -4.55 8.25 -3.56
N GLU A 169 -4.22 8.63 -4.80
CA GLU A 169 -4.27 10.03 -5.24
C GLU A 169 -5.68 10.62 -5.13
N LEU A 170 -6.71 9.87 -5.54
CA LEU A 170 -8.10 10.27 -5.36
C LEU A 170 -8.43 10.43 -3.87
N ASN A 171 -8.07 9.45 -3.05
CA ASN A 171 -8.29 9.48 -1.60
C ASN A 171 -7.63 10.71 -0.94
N THR A 172 -6.39 11.03 -1.28
CA THR A 172 -5.69 12.23 -0.79
C THR A 172 -6.37 13.51 -1.27
N SER A 173 -6.81 13.55 -2.53
CA SER A 173 -7.48 14.73 -3.10
C SER A 173 -8.83 15.00 -2.43
N LEU A 174 -9.64 13.96 -2.20
CA LEU A 174 -10.91 14.03 -1.47
C LEU A 174 -10.74 14.44 0.00
N GLN A 175 -9.53 14.36 0.53
CA GLN A 175 -9.22 14.71 1.91
C GLN A 175 -8.88 16.19 2.14
N LYS A 176 -8.63 16.95 1.06
CA LYS A 176 -8.28 18.37 1.15
C LYS A 176 -9.47 19.19 1.68
N LYS A 177 -9.19 20.23 2.46
CA LYS A 177 -10.23 21.06 3.10
C LYS A 177 -10.99 21.91 2.08
N GLU A 178 -10.34 22.23 0.97
CA GLU A 178 -10.82 23.10 -0.09
C GLU A 178 -11.71 22.37 -1.11
N GLN A 179 -12.16 21.13 -0.81
CA GLN A 179 -12.96 20.34 -1.72
C GLN A 179 -14.45 20.69 -1.68
N ASP A 180 -15.02 20.91 -2.85
CA ASP A 180 -16.46 20.96 -3.07
C ASP A 180 -16.97 19.72 -3.84
N ILE A 181 -18.29 19.58 -3.92
CA ILE A 181 -18.95 18.42 -4.54
C ILE A 181 -18.67 18.35 -6.05
N ALA A 182 -18.61 19.49 -6.74
CA ALA A 182 -18.36 19.50 -8.19
C ALA A 182 -16.94 19.02 -8.50
N ASN A 183 -15.95 19.50 -7.74
CA ASN A 183 -14.56 19.05 -7.89
C ASN A 183 -14.40 17.58 -7.47
N ALA A 184 -15.08 17.13 -6.42
CA ALA A 184 -15.08 15.73 -6.01
C ALA A 184 -15.59 14.80 -7.14
N ILE A 185 -16.66 15.18 -7.84
CA ILE A 185 -17.18 14.44 -8.99
C ILE A 185 -16.15 14.38 -10.12
N LEU A 186 -15.51 15.51 -10.45
CA LEU A 186 -14.47 15.55 -11.48
C LEU A 186 -13.29 14.64 -11.14
N LEU A 187 -12.83 14.64 -9.89
CA LEU A 187 -11.75 13.78 -9.41
C LEU A 187 -12.11 12.29 -9.53
N VAL A 188 -13.35 11.92 -9.20
CA VAL A 188 -13.84 10.54 -9.36
C VAL A 188 -13.85 10.13 -10.84
N GLU A 189 -14.31 11.00 -11.74
CA GLU A 189 -14.30 10.72 -13.19
C GLU A 189 -12.88 10.62 -13.77
N VAL A 190 -11.93 11.42 -13.27
CA VAL A 190 -10.51 11.28 -13.65
C VAL A 190 -9.94 9.94 -13.19
N ALA A 191 -10.16 9.57 -11.93
CA ALA A 191 -9.68 8.29 -11.40
C ALA A 191 -10.30 7.10 -12.14
N LYS A 192 -11.60 7.15 -12.42
CA LYS A 192 -12.31 6.13 -13.21
C LYS A 192 -11.73 5.99 -14.61
N ARG A 193 -11.52 7.09 -15.34
CA ARG A 193 -10.90 7.06 -16.67
C ARG A 193 -9.49 6.46 -16.64
N ARG A 194 -8.68 6.80 -15.62
CA ARG A 194 -7.34 6.21 -15.45
C ARG A 194 -7.40 4.70 -15.22
N LEU A 195 -8.33 4.22 -14.38
CA LEU A 195 -8.52 2.78 -14.15
C LEU A 195 -9.05 2.06 -15.40
N GLN A 196 -9.92 2.70 -16.19
CA GLN A 196 -10.40 2.15 -17.47
C GLN A 196 -9.26 2.03 -18.48
N LYS A 197 -8.46 3.08 -18.61
CA LYS A 197 -7.28 3.08 -19.48
C LYS A 197 -6.31 1.95 -19.11
N LEU A 198 -6.02 1.79 -17.81
CA LEU A 198 -5.16 0.70 -17.32
C LEU A 198 -5.70 -0.68 -17.73
N ARG A 199 -7.02 -0.88 -17.66
CA ARG A 199 -7.67 -2.13 -18.07
C ARG A 199 -7.65 -2.39 -19.58
N GLU A 200 -7.63 -1.34 -20.39
CA GLU A 200 -7.70 -1.43 -21.86
C GLU A 200 -6.33 -1.54 -22.51
N GLU A 201 -5.27 -1.04 -21.86
CA GLU A 201 -3.91 -0.95 -22.39
C GLU A 201 -2.92 -1.99 -21.80
N GLU A 202 -3.27 -2.68 -20.71
CA GLU A 202 -2.54 -3.86 -20.17
C GLU A 202 -3.26 -5.17 -20.48
#